data_AF-A0A4Z2EBA3-F1
#
_entry.id   AF-A0A4Z2EBA3-F1
#
_cell.length_a   1.000
_cell.length_b   1.000
_cell.length_c   1.000
_cell.angle_alpha   90.00
_cell.angle_beta   90.00
_cell.angle_gamma   90.00
#
_symmetry.space_group_name_H-M   'P 1'
#
loop_
_entity.id
_entity.type
_entity.pdbx_description
1 polymer ?
#
loop_
_entity_poly.entity_id
_entity_poly.type
_entity_poly.pdbx_seq_one_letter_code
_entity_poly.pdbx_strand_id
1 'polypeptide(L)'
;MVPLLQIGLLLFFAILMFAIIGLDFYMGKFHRTCFRTGTDEQAADFPCGLEAPARTCANGTTCREYWTGPNFGITNFDNILFAVLTVFQCITMEGWVDILYNVSPPGGALHSSQKASGGYSTSNHEELHHT
;
A
#
# COMPACT_ATOMS: atom_id res chain seq x y z
N MET A 1 -4.72 -37.47 15.79
CA MET A 1 -4.03 -36.19 15.55
C MET A 1 -3.05 -36.21 14.36
N VAL A 2 -2.58 -37.38 13.91
CA VAL A 2 -1.80 -37.58 12.66
C VAL A 2 -2.36 -36.84 11.42
N PRO A 3 -3.68 -36.85 11.11
CA PRO A 3 -4.19 -36.16 9.92
C PRO A 3 -4.13 -34.63 9.99
N LEU A 4 -4.20 -34.03 11.18
CA LEU A 4 -4.09 -32.58 11.35
C LEU A 4 -2.66 -32.10 11.12
N LEU A 5 -1.67 -32.90 11.54
CA LEU A 5 -0.26 -32.58 11.35
C LEU A 5 0.11 -32.54 9.86
N GLN A 6 -0.46 -33.44 9.06
CA GLN A 6 -0.23 -33.49 7.62
C GLN A 6 -0.77 -32.23 6.89
N ILE A 7 -1.96 -31.76 7.29
CA ILE A 7 -2.56 -30.53 6.75
C ILE A 7 -1.75 -29.31 7.18
N GLY A 8 -1.33 -29.24 8.45
CA GLY A 8 -0.48 -28.15 8.94
C GLY A 8 0.86 -28.07 8.21
N LEU A 9 1.49 -29.21 7.91
CA LEU A 9 2.77 -29.27 7.19
C LEU A 9 2.61 -28.86 5.72
N LEU A 10 1.49 -29.23 5.09
CA LEU A 10 1.14 -28.80 3.72
C LEU A 10 0.89 -27.29 3.66
N LEU A 11 0.16 -26.73 4.63
CA LEU A 11 -0.08 -25.28 4.72
C LEU A 11 1.20 -24.50 4.99
N PHE A 12 2.07 -24.98 5.86
CA PHE A 12 3.37 -24.35 6.13
C PHE A 12 4.25 -24.30 4.88
N PHE A 13 4.32 -25.40 4.12
CA PHE A 13 5.06 -25.43 2.86
C PHE A 13 4.48 -24.47 1.82
N ALA A 14 3.15 -24.41 1.70
CA ALA A 14 2.47 -23.47 0.81
C ALA A 14 2.75 -22.00 1.21
N ILE A 15 2.69 -21.67 2.51
CA ILE A 15 3.01 -20.34 3.04
C ILE A 15 4.43 -19.93 2.69
N LEU A 16 5.40 -20.84 2.85
CA LEU A 16 6.81 -20.56 2.51
C LEU A 16 6.99 -20.27 1.02
N MET A 17 6.35 -21.03 0.14
CA MET A 17 6.41 -20.78 -1.31
C MET A 17 5.83 -19.41 -1.68
N PHE A 18 4.64 -19.06 -1.16
CA PHE A 18 4.01 -17.76 -1.41
C PHE A 18 4.79 -16.59 -0.79
N ALA A 19 5.43 -16.79 0.36
CA ALA A 19 6.27 -15.79 1.00
C ALA A 19 7.48 -15.45 0.13
N ILE A 20 8.18 -16.44 -0.42
CA ILE A 20 9.35 -16.21 -1.30
C ILE A 20 8.93 -15.42 -2.55
N ILE A 21 7.84 -15.84 -3.21
CA ILE A 21 7.31 -15.14 -4.40
C ILE A 21 6.93 -13.69 -4.06
N GLY A 22 6.33 -13.46 -2.89
CA GLY A 22 5.97 -12.13 -2.41
C GLY A 22 7.18 -11.23 -2.12
N LEU A 23 8.24 -11.77 -1.51
CA LEU A 23 9.49 -11.03 -1.27
C LEU A 23 10.11 -10.55 -2.58
N ASP A 24 10.22 -11.44 -3.57
CA ASP A 24 10.86 -11.14 -4.86
C ASP A 24 10.13 -10.01 -5.62
N PHE A 25 8.81 -9.93 -5.51
CA PHE A 25 8.01 -8.92 -6.22
C PHE A 25 7.85 -7.61 -5.45
N TYR A 26 7.76 -7.68 -4.13
CA TYR A 26 7.38 -6.55 -3.28
C TYR A 26 8.52 -5.95 -2.45
N MET A 27 9.77 -6.40 -2.65
CA MET A 27 10.96 -5.85 -1.98
C MET A 27 11.00 -4.32 -2.06
N GLY A 28 11.05 -3.65 -0.91
CA GLY A 28 11.19 -2.19 -0.82
C GLY A 28 10.00 -1.36 -1.34
N LYS A 29 8.91 -1.98 -1.80
CA LYS A 29 7.70 -1.26 -2.26
C LYS A 29 6.86 -0.75 -1.10
N PHE A 30 6.90 -1.45 0.04
CA PHE A 30 6.16 -1.10 1.26
C PHE A 30 6.86 -0.06 2.14
N HIS A 31 8.06 0.41 1.77
CA HIS A 31 8.81 1.44 2.50
C HIS A 31 8.60 2.86 1.96
N ARG A 32 7.73 3.01 0.95
CA ARG A 32 7.51 4.27 0.23
C ARG A 32 6.13 4.81 0.54
N THR A 33 6.02 6.03 1.08
CA THR A 33 4.73 6.73 1.24
C THR A 33 4.79 8.16 0.72
N CYS A 34 3.63 8.80 0.58
CA CYS A 34 3.50 10.18 0.15
C CYS A 34 3.73 11.15 1.33
N PHE A 35 4.72 12.02 1.20
CA PHE A 35 5.00 13.10 2.15
C PHE A 35 4.66 14.47 1.55
N ARG A 36 4.13 15.40 2.36
CA ARG A 36 3.88 16.78 1.91
C ARG A 36 5.20 17.53 1.70
N THR A 37 5.33 18.18 0.54
CA THR A 37 6.50 18.99 0.20
C THR A 37 6.48 20.27 1.05
N GLY A 38 7.25 20.30 2.13
CA GLY A 38 7.45 21.50 2.96
C GLY A 38 7.23 21.31 4.48
N THR A 39 6.36 20.38 4.89
CA THR A 39 6.11 20.07 6.31
C THR A 39 6.61 18.69 6.74
N ASP A 40 7.04 17.86 5.78
CA ASP A 40 7.47 16.46 5.98
C ASP A 40 6.42 15.58 6.71
N GLU A 41 5.17 16.03 6.70
CA GLU A 41 4.05 15.28 7.27
C GLU A 41 3.64 14.16 6.31
N GLN A 42 3.34 12.98 6.87
CA GLN A 42 2.76 11.86 6.14
C GLN A 42 1.38 12.26 5.63
N ALA A 43 1.23 12.32 4.31
CA ALA A 43 -0.01 12.71 3.66
C ALA A 43 -0.98 11.53 3.50
N ALA A 44 -0.47 10.30 3.62
CA ALA A 44 -1.16 9.06 3.32
C ALA A 44 -0.57 7.88 4.13
N ASP A 45 -1.45 6.98 4.56
CA ASP A 45 -1.08 5.71 5.23
C ASP A 45 -1.11 4.52 4.26
N PHE A 46 -0.79 4.77 2.99
CA PHE A 46 -0.75 3.76 1.93
C PHE A 46 0.57 3.86 1.15
N PRO A 47 1.09 2.74 0.63
CA PRO A 47 2.32 2.75 -0.14
C PRO A 47 2.14 3.49 -1.48
N CYS A 48 3.17 4.22 -1.89
CA CYS A 48 3.20 4.98 -3.14
C CYS A 48 4.13 4.36 -4.18
N GLY A 49 3.78 4.53 -5.46
CA GLY A 49 4.63 4.21 -6.60
C GLY A 49 5.03 5.44 -7.40
N LEU A 50 6.15 5.34 -8.11
CA LEU A 50 6.66 6.42 -8.98
C LEU A 50 5.96 6.48 -10.34
N GLU A 51 5.36 5.37 -10.79
CA GLU A 51 4.75 5.22 -12.12
C GLU A 51 3.41 4.48 -12.03
N ALA A 52 2.47 4.78 -12.95
CA ALA A 52 1.24 4.01 -13.11
C ALA A 52 1.61 2.56 -13.52
N PRO A 53 0.94 1.50 -13.01
CA PRO A 53 -0.38 1.45 -12.38
C PRO A 53 -0.40 1.63 -10.84
N ALA A 54 0.73 1.94 -10.21
CA ALA A 54 0.77 2.11 -8.76
C ALA A 54 0.08 3.41 -8.30
N ARG A 55 -0.31 3.48 -7.02
CA ARG A 55 -0.86 4.70 -6.41
C ARG A 55 0.18 5.81 -6.45
N THR A 56 -0.06 6.82 -7.30
CA THR A 56 0.78 8.02 -7.38
C THR A 56 0.29 9.07 -6.39
N CYS A 57 1.23 9.83 -5.84
CA CYS A 57 0.95 10.93 -4.91
C CYS A 57 0.32 12.13 -5.64
N ALA A 58 -0.54 12.89 -4.96
CA ALA A 58 -1.16 14.09 -5.54
C ALA A 58 -0.16 15.26 -5.69
N ASN A 59 -0.49 16.26 -6.52
CA ASN A 59 0.33 17.45 -6.70
C ASN A 59 0.62 18.14 -5.35
N GLY A 60 1.91 18.34 -5.05
CA GLY A 60 2.38 18.88 -3.76
C GLY A 60 2.80 17.84 -2.71
N THR A 61 2.76 16.55 -3.06
CA THR A 61 3.31 15.46 -2.24
C THR A 61 4.38 14.68 -3.01
N THR A 62 5.46 14.28 -2.35
CA THR A 62 6.54 13.48 -2.94
C THR A 62 6.54 12.06 -2.37
N CYS A 63 6.66 11.06 -3.24
CA CYS A 63 6.81 9.67 -2.84
C CYS A 63 8.24 9.45 -2.35
N ARG A 64 8.43 9.24 -1.04
CA ARG A 64 9.76 9.05 -0.43
C ARG A 64 9.84 7.74 0.35
N GLU A 65 11.05 7.21 0.40
CA GLU A 65 11.42 5.99 1.11
C GLU A 65 11.86 6.36 2.54
N TYR A 66 10.89 6.46 3.44
CA TYR A 66 11.12 6.66 4.88
C TYR A 66 9.86 6.31 5.70
N TRP A 67 9.13 5.30 5.25
CA TRP A 67 7.94 4.81 5.95
C TRP A 67 8.28 3.48 6.61
N THR A 68 7.96 3.34 7.90
CA THR A 68 8.14 2.09 8.65
C THR A 68 7.29 0.94 8.08
N GLY A 69 6.27 1.27 7.28
CA GLY A 69 5.34 0.32 6.68
C GLY A 69 4.00 0.28 7.43
N PRO A 70 2.98 -0.39 6.85
CA PRO A 70 1.66 -0.47 7.47
C PRO A 70 1.74 -1.28 8.78
N ASN A 71 0.83 -1.01 9.72
CA ASN A 71 0.78 -1.68 11.03
C ASN A 71 2.13 -1.67 11.80
N PHE A 72 2.79 -0.50 11.89
CA PHE A 72 4.10 -0.32 12.52
C PHE A 72 5.24 -1.14 11.90
N GLY A 73 5.10 -1.53 10.64
CA GLY A 73 6.12 -2.30 9.94
C GLY A 73 6.08 -3.81 10.20
N ILE A 74 4.98 -4.31 10.75
CA ILE A 74 4.74 -5.76 10.91
C ILE A 74 4.34 -6.38 9.56
N THR A 75 3.51 -5.69 8.78
CA THR A 75 3.05 -6.16 7.46
C THR A 75 4.01 -5.69 6.37
N ASN A 76 5.14 -6.38 6.23
CA ASN A 76 6.23 -6.05 5.29
C ASN A 76 6.77 -7.30 4.57
N PHE A 77 7.31 -7.09 3.37
CA PHE A 77 7.94 -8.12 2.52
C PHE A 77 9.46 -7.91 2.38
N ASP A 78 10.12 -7.38 3.41
CA ASP A 78 11.56 -7.13 3.38
C ASP A 78 12.37 -8.19 4.14
N ASN A 79 11.71 -8.95 5.01
CA ASN A 79 12.30 -10.10 5.70
C ASN A 79 11.41 -11.32 5.54
N ILE A 80 12.05 -12.49 5.39
CA ILE A 80 11.34 -13.75 5.21
C ILE A 80 10.39 -14.10 6.36
N LEU A 81 10.74 -13.73 7.60
CA LEU A 81 9.90 -13.94 8.77
C LEU A 81 8.63 -13.08 8.74
N PHE A 82 8.73 -11.80 8.37
CA PHE A 82 7.57 -10.89 8.27
C PHE A 82 6.68 -11.22 7.07
N ALA A 83 7.27 -11.65 5.94
CA ALA A 83 6.51 -12.12 4.79
C ALA A 83 5.69 -13.38 5.11
N VAL A 84 6.28 -14.35 5.83
CA VAL A 84 5.56 -15.55 6.29
C VAL A 84 4.40 -15.19 7.23
N LEU A 85 4.61 -14.27 8.17
CA LEU A 85 3.55 -13.79 9.07
C LEU A 85 2.42 -13.09 8.31
N THR A 86 2.76 -12.26 7.33
CA THR A 86 1.78 -11.55 6.49
C THR A 86 0.97 -12.52 5.62
N VAL A 87 1.61 -13.54 5.03
CA VAL A 87 0.92 -14.57 4.25
C VAL A 87 0.04 -15.45 5.13
N PHE A 88 0.50 -15.79 6.34
CA PHE A 88 -0.32 -16.49 7.33
C PHE A 88 -1.59 -15.70 7.65
N GLN A 89 -1.44 -14.40 7.94
CA GLN A 89 -2.53 -13.46 8.21
C GLN A 89 -3.55 -13.40 7.05
N CYS A 90 -3.06 -13.39 5.80
CA CYS A 90 -3.90 -13.46 4.61
C CYS A 90 -4.69 -14.77 4.50
N ILE A 91 -4.08 -15.92 4.81
CA ILE A 91 -4.75 -17.23 4.74
C ILE A 91 -5.77 -17.40 5.88
N THR A 92 -5.51 -16.83 7.06
CA THR A 92 -6.46 -16.83 8.18
C THR A 92 -7.63 -15.86 8.00
N MET A 93 -7.69 -15.14 6.85
CA MET A 93 -8.75 -14.19 6.49
C MET A 93 -8.93 -12.99 7.43
N GLU A 94 -7.92 -12.66 8.23
CA GLU A 94 -7.93 -11.51 9.12
C GLU A 94 -7.07 -10.41 8.50
N GLY A 95 -7.62 -9.24 8.16
CA GLY A 95 -6.84 -8.12 7.60
C GLY A 95 -6.25 -8.33 6.19
N TRP A 96 -6.63 -9.39 5.47
CA TRP A 96 -6.18 -9.65 4.09
C TRP A 96 -6.62 -8.57 3.09
N VAL A 97 -7.76 -7.93 3.36
CA VAL A 97 -8.34 -6.86 2.53
C VAL A 97 -7.47 -5.61 2.56
N ASP A 98 -6.89 -5.28 3.71
CA ASP A 98 -6.03 -4.10 3.87
C ASP A 98 -4.72 -4.28 3.09
N ILE A 99 -4.15 -5.50 3.13
CA ILE A 99 -3.00 -5.87 2.30
C ILE A 99 -3.34 -5.75 0.81
N LEU A 100 -4.52 -6.23 0.40
CA LEU A 100 -4.99 -6.10 -0.99
C LEU A 100 -5.10 -4.63 -1.41
N TYR A 101 -5.66 -3.76 -0.56
CA TYR A 101 -5.79 -2.34 -0.89
C TYR A 101 -4.46 -1.60 -0.94
N ASN A 102 -3.46 -2.07 -0.19
CA ASN A 102 -2.11 -1.50 -0.25
C ASN A 102 -1.41 -1.84 -1.55
N VAL A 103 -1.62 -3.02 -2.13
CA VAL A 103 -1.03 -3.40 -3.42
C VAL A 103 -1.85 -2.95 -4.62
N SER A 104 -3.12 -2.59 -4.42
CA SER A 104 -4.04 -2.23 -5.50
C SER A 104 -3.88 -0.77 -5.96
N PRO A 105 -3.97 -0.51 -7.28
CA PRO A 105 -4.09 0.85 -7.81
C PRO A 105 -5.27 1.62 -7.17
N PRO A 106 -5.27 2.96 -7.19
CA PRO A 106 -6.48 3.71 -6.87
C PRO A 106 -7.52 3.41 -7.96
N GLY A 107 -8.48 2.54 -7.65
CA GLY A 107 -9.54 2.12 -8.59
C GLY A 107 -9.91 0.62 -8.58
N GLY A 108 -9.22 -0.23 -7.81
CA GLY A 108 -9.44 -1.69 -7.78
C GLY A 108 -10.76 -2.19 -7.16
N ALA A 109 -11.58 -1.34 -6.57
CA ALA A 109 -12.97 -1.65 -6.27
C ALA A 109 -13.78 -0.34 -6.26
N LEU A 110 -14.64 -0.14 -7.27
CA LEU A 110 -15.60 0.97 -7.36
C LEU A 110 -14.97 2.39 -7.46
N HIS A 111 -14.29 2.68 -8.57
CA HIS A 111 -14.14 4.10 -8.95
C HIS A 111 -14.12 4.33 -10.47
N SER A 112 -15.19 3.89 -11.13
CA SER A 112 -15.62 4.47 -12.41
C SER A 112 -16.53 5.70 -12.21
N SER A 113 -16.39 6.50 -11.13
CA SER A 113 -17.36 7.59 -10.91
C SER A 113 -16.93 8.95 -10.33
N GLN A 114 -15.85 9.17 -9.56
CA GLN A 114 -15.66 10.49 -8.89
C GLN A 114 -14.24 11.10 -8.74
N LYS A 115 -13.18 10.62 -9.41
CA LYS A 115 -11.90 11.40 -9.46
C LYS A 115 -11.43 11.75 -10.87
N ALA A 116 -12.40 12.19 -11.67
CA ALA A 116 -12.25 13.28 -12.64
C ALA A 116 -12.61 14.64 -11.97
N SER A 117 -12.23 14.83 -10.71
CA SER A 117 -12.32 16.11 -10.00
C SER A 117 -11.06 16.27 -9.16
N GLY A 118 -10.20 17.18 -9.62
CA GLY A 118 -8.89 17.42 -9.01
C GLY A 118 -7.81 17.90 -9.98
N GLY A 119 -8.09 17.98 -11.29
CA GLY A 119 -7.55 19.06 -12.10
C GLY A 119 -8.35 20.32 -11.77
N TYR A 120 -7.64 21.40 -11.41
CA TYR A 120 -8.15 22.73 -11.01
C TYR A 120 -8.66 22.90 -9.58
N SER A 121 -7.77 23.33 -8.68
CA SER A 121 -8.10 24.30 -7.64
C SER A 121 -7.51 25.65 -8.05
N THR A 122 -8.42 26.57 -8.35
CA THR A 122 -8.35 28.03 -8.16
C THR A 122 -7.21 28.82 -8.82
N SER A 123 -7.52 29.51 -9.92
CA SER A 123 -7.03 30.88 -10.12
C SER A 123 -8.24 31.77 -10.39
N ASN A 124 -8.28 32.91 -9.72
CA ASN A 124 -9.15 34.07 -9.95
C ASN A 124 -10.42 34.14 -9.09
N HIS A 125 -10.23 34.53 -7.83
CA HIS A 125 -11.13 35.51 -7.23
C HIS A 125 -10.31 36.46 -6.35
N GLU A 126 -9.92 37.60 -6.92
CA GLU A 126 -9.72 38.92 -6.29
C GLU A 126 -8.80 39.82 -7.14
N GLU A 127 -9.39 40.56 -8.09
CA GLU A 127 -9.03 41.96 -8.41
C GLU A 127 -10.04 42.51 -9.44
N LEU A 128 -11.10 43.17 -8.97
CA LEU A 128 -11.42 44.57 -9.29
C LEU A 128 -12.77 44.95 -8.66
N HIS A 129 -12.69 45.58 -7.49
CA HIS A 129 -13.67 46.55 -7.05
C HIS A 129 -13.52 47.84 -7.88
N HIS A 130 -14.61 48.59 -7.98
CA HIS A 130 -14.75 49.99 -8.40
C HIS A 130 -15.22 50.27 -9.84
N THR A 131 -16.47 50.76 -9.88
CA THR A 131 -17.04 51.84 -10.73
C THR A 131 -17.05 51.66 -12.24
#